data_AF-T1IWB0-F1
#
_entry.id   AF-T1IWB0-F1
#
_cell.length_a   1.000
_cell.length_b   1.000
_cell.length_c   1.000
_cell.angle_alpha   90.00
_cell.angle_beta   90.00
_cell.angle_gamma   90.00
#
_symmetry.space_group_name_H-M   'P 1'
#
loop_
_entity.id
_entity.type
_entity.pdbx_description
1 polymer ?
#
loop_
_entity_poly.entity_id
_entity_poly.type
_entity_poly.pdbx_seq_one_letter_code
_entity_poly.pdbx_strand_id
1 'polypeptide(L)'
;MSYCRQEGKDKIIFVTKEDHQKPSTIVLDDEDDEPGLLLPNGEINWNCPCLGGMATGPCGMEFRDAFSCFHYSKAEPKGSDCFGKFKTMQECMSKHPKLYPVKDDDEEIDEKLAINEKETLALKNEPSDAKK
;
A
#
# COMPACT_ATOMS: atom_id res chain seq x y z
N MET A 1 19.33 -33.78 24.26
CA MET A 1 18.39 -34.36 23.28
C MET A 1 17.10 -33.57 23.41
N SER A 2 16.72 -32.80 22.39
CA SER A 2 15.41 -32.15 22.35
C SER A 2 14.27 -33.18 22.47
N TYR A 3 13.19 -32.85 23.19
CA TYR A 3 12.03 -33.73 23.32
C TYR A 3 10.71 -32.97 23.25
N CYS A 4 9.65 -33.66 22.82
CA CYS A 4 8.29 -33.12 22.75
C CYS A 4 7.39 -33.82 23.77
N ARG A 5 6.54 -33.05 24.44
CA ARG A 5 5.45 -33.57 25.30
C ARG A 5 4.12 -32.95 24.83
N GLN A 6 3.06 -33.75 24.85
CA GLN A 6 1.69 -33.25 24.66
C GLN A 6 0.98 -33.12 26.00
N GLU A 7 0.38 -31.96 26.24
CA GLU A 7 -0.53 -31.71 27.35
C GLU A 7 -1.88 -31.26 26.78
N GLY A 8 -2.81 -32.20 26.64
CA GLY A 8 -4.09 -31.95 26.00
C GLY A 8 -3.93 -31.58 24.51
N LYS A 9 -4.33 -30.35 24.16
CA LYS A 9 -4.23 -29.81 22.79
C LYS A 9 -2.84 -29.22 22.50
N ASP A 10 -2.05 -28.98 23.53
CA ASP A 10 -0.80 -28.26 23.42
C ASP A 10 0.37 -29.22 23.16
N LYS A 11 1.23 -28.86 22.20
CA LYS A 11 2.53 -29.51 21.96
C LYS A 11 3.62 -28.62 22.54
N ILE A 12 4.30 -29.12 23.57
CA ILE A 12 5.42 -28.43 24.22
C ILE A 12 6.72 -29.06 23.73
N ILE A 13 7.55 -28.25 23.07
CA ILE A 13 8.85 -28.68 22.52
C ILE A 13 9.96 -28.10 23.39
N PHE A 14 10.76 -28.96 24.02
CA PHE A 14 11.94 -28.57 24.77
C PHE A 14 13.17 -28.73 23.87
N VAL A 15 13.71 -27.61 23.39
CA VAL A 15 14.87 -27.55 22.50
C VAL A 15 16.13 -27.27 23.32
N THR A 16 17.23 -28.00 23.05
CA THR A 16 18.52 -27.71 23.67
C THR A 16 19.26 -26.61 22.90
N LYS A 17 20.25 -25.97 23.53
CA LYS A 17 21.02 -24.92 22.86
C LYS A 17 21.72 -25.43 21.59
N GLU A 18 22.21 -26.66 21.58
CA GLU A 18 22.88 -27.23 20.40
C GLU A 18 21.89 -27.50 19.24
N ASP A 19 20.68 -27.93 19.56
CA ASP A 19 19.64 -28.23 18.55
C ASP A 19 19.02 -26.94 17.99
N HIS A 20 18.94 -25.87 18.78
CA HIS A 20 18.51 -24.54 18.30
C HIS A 20 19.57 -23.84 17.44
N GLN A 21 20.86 -24.17 17.61
CA GLN A 21 21.94 -23.58 16.81
C GLN A 21 21.97 -24.10 15.37
N LYS A 22 21.36 -25.26 15.11
CA LYS A 22 21.28 -25.82 13.77
C LYS A 22 20.07 -25.20 13.04
N PRO A 23 20.27 -24.53 11.89
CA PRO A 23 19.15 -24.05 11.11
C PRO A 23 18.27 -25.22 10.67
N SER A 24 16.96 -25.00 10.63
CA SER A 24 15.99 -26.00 10.19
C SER A 24 16.29 -26.46 8.76
N THR A 25 16.23 -27.76 8.53
CA THR A 25 16.38 -28.38 7.19
C THR A 25 15.04 -28.45 6.43
N ILE A 26 13.99 -27.88 7.02
CA ILE A 26 12.68 -27.79 6.38
C ILE A 26 12.82 -26.84 5.19
N VAL A 27 12.62 -27.39 4.01
CA VAL A 27 12.30 -26.61 2.82
C VAL A 27 10.79 -26.40 2.90
N LEU A 28 10.39 -25.14 3.08
CA LEU A 28 8.99 -24.77 2.86
C LEU A 28 8.79 -24.81 1.34
N ASP A 29 7.76 -25.52 0.88
CA ASP A 29 7.37 -25.45 -0.53
C ASP A 29 7.05 -23.99 -0.87
N ASP A 30 7.59 -23.49 -1.99
CA ASP A 30 7.35 -22.12 -2.48
C ASP A 30 5.91 -21.92 -3.01
N GLU A 31 4.99 -22.87 -2.78
CA GLU A 31 3.64 -22.88 -3.36
C GLU A 31 2.64 -21.94 -2.65
N ASP A 32 3.06 -20.70 -2.39
CA ASP A 32 2.16 -19.58 -2.13
C ASP A 32 2.47 -18.46 -3.13
N ASP A 33 2.43 -18.77 -4.44
CA ASP A 33 2.21 -17.78 -5.50
C ASP A 33 0.74 -17.31 -5.43
N GLU A 34 0.27 -16.85 -4.26
CA GLU A 34 -0.97 -16.09 -4.21
C GLU A 34 -0.76 -14.84 -5.07
N PRO A 35 -1.66 -14.56 -6.03
CA PRO A 35 -1.50 -13.44 -6.93
C PRO A 35 -1.43 -12.16 -6.10
N GLY A 36 -0.26 -11.50 -6.16
CA GLY A 36 -0.02 -10.23 -5.48
C GLY A 36 -0.96 -9.13 -5.98
N LEU A 37 -0.64 -7.88 -5.64
CA LEU A 37 -1.48 -6.73 -6.00
C LEU A 37 -1.72 -6.60 -7.52
N LEU A 38 -0.78 -7.09 -8.32
CA LEU A 38 -0.84 -7.06 -9.76
C LEU A 38 -0.91 -8.49 -10.28
N LEU A 39 -1.92 -8.73 -11.09
CA LEU A 39 -2.07 -9.97 -11.83
C LEU A 39 -1.04 -10.03 -12.98
N PRO A 40 -0.69 -11.23 -13.47
CA PRO A 40 0.24 -11.38 -14.60
C PRO A 40 -0.22 -10.67 -15.89
N ASN A 41 -1.53 -10.38 -16.01
CA ASN A 41 -2.11 -9.65 -17.14
C ASN A 41 -1.96 -8.12 -17.02
N GLY A 42 -1.41 -7.61 -15.90
CA GLY A 42 -1.27 -6.18 -15.63
C GLY A 42 -2.49 -5.53 -15.00
N GLU A 43 -3.53 -6.29 -14.67
CA GLU A 43 -4.70 -5.79 -13.94
C GLU A 43 -4.47 -5.81 -12.42
N ILE A 44 -5.18 -4.95 -11.71
CA ILE A 44 -5.09 -4.82 -10.25
C ILE A 44 -5.99 -5.85 -9.60
N ASN A 45 -5.42 -6.69 -8.71
CA ASN A 45 -6.17 -7.64 -7.91
C ASN A 45 -6.85 -6.95 -6.72
N TRP A 46 -8.10 -6.51 -6.90
CA TRP A 46 -8.88 -5.85 -5.84
C TRP A 46 -9.24 -6.74 -4.65
N ASN A 47 -9.02 -8.06 -4.76
CA ASN A 47 -9.30 -9.02 -3.70
C ASN A 47 -8.05 -9.30 -2.83
N CYS A 48 -6.90 -8.72 -3.17
CA CYS A 48 -5.67 -8.91 -2.42
C CYS A 48 -5.82 -8.33 -0.99
N PRO A 49 -5.64 -9.14 0.07
CA PRO A 49 -5.75 -8.67 1.46
C PRO A 49 -4.85 -7.47 1.79
N CYS A 50 -3.73 -7.32 1.07
CA CYS A 50 -2.79 -6.21 1.23
C CYS A 50 -3.38 -4.83 0.90
N LEU A 51 -4.45 -4.74 0.11
CA LEU A 51 -5.11 -3.46 -0.20
C LEU A 51 -5.95 -2.90 0.96
N GLY A 52 -5.98 -3.59 2.10
CA GLY A 52 -6.62 -3.10 3.32
C GLY A 52 -8.12 -2.83 3.17
N GLY A 53 -8.78 -3.48 2.20
CA GLY A 53 -10.22 -3.34 1.97
C GLY A 53 -10.68 -1.95 1.48
N MET A 54 -9.76 -1.02 1.18
CA MET A 54 -10.14 0.35 0.74
C MET A 54 -10.93 0.34 -0.57
N ALA A 55 -10.63 -0.63 -1.44
CA ALA A 55 -11.34 -0.86 -2.69
C ALA A 55 -12.76 -1.44 -2.51
N THR A 56 -13.12 -1.87 -1.29
CA THR A 56 -14.40 -2.51 -0.96
C THR A 56 -15.03 -1.78 0.22
N GLY A 57 -15.56 -0.59 -0.04
CA GLY A 57 -16.17 0.29 0.95
C GLY A 57 -17.00 1.40 0.29
N PRO A 58 -17.60 2.31 1.08
CA PRO A 58 -18.44 3.39 0.54
C PRO A 58 -17.67 4.32 -0.43
N CYS A 59 -16.36 4.47 -0.23
CA CYS A 59 -15.47 5.22 -1.11
C CYS A 59 -14.63 4.34 -2.04
N GLY A 60 -14.97 3.05 -2.16
CA GLY A 60 -14.18 2.09 -2.92
C GLY A 60 -14.14 2.37 -4.42
N MET A 61 -15.18 2.98 -4.99
CA MET A 61 -15.21 3.37 -6.40
C MET A 61 -14.18 4.46 -6.71
N GLU A 62 -14.17 5.53 -5.91
CA GLU A 62 -13.20 6.62 -6.05
C GLU A 62 -11.76 6.13 -5.81
N PHE A 63 -11.59 5.20 -4.84
CA PHE A 63 -10.29 4.58 -4.60
C PHE A 63 -9.80 3.75 -5.79
N ARG A 64 -10.67 2.93 -6.39
CA ARG A 64 -10.33 2.13 -7.57
C ARG A 64 -9.93 3.01 -8.75
N ASP A 65 -10.67 4.10 -8.96
CA ASP A 65 -10.40 5.09 -9.99
C ASP A 65 -9.05 5.81 -9.79
N ALA A 66 -8.78 6.30 -8.58
CA ALA A 66 -7.53 6.98 -8.26
C ALA A 66 -6.33 6.02 -8.35
N PHE A 67 -6.46 4.82 -7.79
CA PHE A 67 -5.39 3.83 -7.74
C PHE A 67 -5.09 3.23 -9.12
N SER A 68 -6.11 2.99 -9.94
CA SER A 68 -5.91 2.56 -11.34
C SER A 68 -5.22 3.65 -12.16
N CYS A 69 -5.63 4.92 -12.01
CA CYS A 69 -4.95 6.04 -12.65
C CYS A 69 -3.47 6.10 -12.25
N PHE A 70 -3.17 6.02 -10.94
CA PHE A 70 -1.80 6.01 -10.44
C PHE A 70 -0.96 4.85 -11.01
N HIS A 71 -1.54 3.64 -11.05
CA HIS A 71 -0.84 2.46 -11.54
C HIS A 71 -0.47 2.58 -13.03
N TYR A 72 -1.41 3.04 -13.85
CA TYR A 72 -1.23 3.19 -15.30
C TYR A 72 -0.56 4.51 -15.71
N SER A 73 -0.44 5.48 -14.80
CA SER A 73 0.23 6.75 -15.07
C SER A 73 1.70 6.54 -15.44
N LYS A 74 2.11 7.23 -16.50
CA LYS A 74 3.48 7.28 -17.00
C LYS A 74 4.16 8.62 -16.71
N ALA A 75 3.51 9.50 -15.97
CA ALA A 75 4.07 10.79 -15.59
C ALA A 75 5.22 10.61 -14.58
N GLU A 76 6.16 11.55 -14.57
CA GLU A 76 7.18 11.69 -13.52
C GLU A 76 6.90 12.99 -12.75
N PRO A 77 6.55 12.94 -11.46
CA PRO A 77 6.34 11.76 -10.62
C PRO A 77 5.04 11.00 -10.98
N LYS A 78 5.03 9.69 -10.73
CA LYS A 78 3.86 8.83 -11.03
C LYS A 78 2.60 9.38 -10.38
N GLY A 79 1.52 9.46 -11.17
CA GLY A 79 0.22 9.91 -10.71
C GLY A 79 0.07 11.41 -10.47
N SER A 80 1.04 12.23 -10.90
CA SER A 80 0.89 13.70 -10.92
C SER A 80 -0.31 14.16 -11.77
N ASP A 81 -0.64 13.41 -12.82
CA ASP A 81 -1.83 13.58 -13.66
C ASP A 81 -3.14 13.10 -13.01
N CYS A 82 -3.05 12.32 -11.93
CA CYS A 82 -4.18 11.68 -11.25
C CYS A 82 -4.64 12.42 -10.00
N PHE A 83 -4.04 13.57 -9.66
CA PHE A 83 -4.30 14.29 -8.42
C PHE A 83 -5.79 14.60 -8.19
N GLY A 84 -6.52 14.97 -9.26
CA GLY A 84 -7.96 15.21 -9.16
C GLY A 84 -8.75 14.00 -8.67
N LYS A 85 -8.38 12.78 -9.10
CA LYS A 85 -9.01 11.53 -8.65
C LYS A 85 -8.71 11.25 -7.17
N PHE A 86 -7.47 11.48 -6.74
CA PHE A 86 -7.11 11.37 -5.32
C PHE A 86 -7.87 12.37 -4.45
N LYS A 87 -8.07 13.59 -4.93
CA LYS A 87 -8.87 14.60 -4.23
C LYS A 87 -10.33 14.14 -4.05
N THR A 88 -10.97 13.64 -5.10
CA THR A 88 -12.34 13.11 -5.01
C THR A 88 -12.45 11.95 -4.03
N MET A 89 -11.47 11.05 -4.02
CA MET A 89 -11.38 9.96 -3.05
C MET A 89 -11.24 10.49 -1.61
N GLN A 90 -10.36 11.48 -1.38
CA GLN A 90 -10.17 12.10 -0.06
C GLN A 90 -11.45 12.79 0.42
N GLU A 91 -12.12 13.55 -0.45
CA GLU A 91 -13.41 14.19 -0.16
C GLU A 91 -14.50 13.17 0.23
N CYS A 92 -14.48 11.97 -0.37
CA CYS A 92 -15.37 10.88 0.03
C CYS A 92 -15.01 10.37 1.42
N MET A 93 -13.73 10.10 1.70
CA MET A 93 -13.28 9.59 3.00
C MET A 93 -13.60 10.56 4.15
N SER A 94 -13.45 11.86 3.93
CA SER A 94 -13.81 12.90 4.92
C SER A 94 -15.29 12.91 5.29
N LYS A 95 -16.19 12.41 4.43
CA LYS A 95 -17.62 12.26 4.73
C LYS A 95 -17.92 11.03 5.61
N HIS A 96 -16.96 10.12 5.74
CA HIS A 96 -17.09 8.86 6.48
C HIS A 96 -16.02 8.72 7.60
N PRO A 97 -15.91 9.68 8.54
CA PRO A 97 -14.83 9.73 9.54
C PRO A 97 -14.83 8.55 10.53
N LYS A 98 -15.97 7.86 10.70
CA LYS A 98 -16.07 6.65 11.53
C LYS A 98 -15.41 5.42 10.90
N LEU A 99 -15.32 5.39 9.58
CA LEU A 99 -14.74 4.28 8.81
C LEU A 99 -13.32 4.60 8.37
N TYR A 100 -13.04 5.88 8.09
CA TYR A 100 -11.73 6.40 7.73
C TYR A 100 -11.32 7.46 8.76
N PRO A 101 -10.84 7.04 9.95
CA PRO A 101 -10.33 7.99 10.93
C PRO A 101 -9.08 8.65 10.37
N VAL A 102 -9.10 9.96 10.24
CA VAL A 102 -7.89 10.76 10.03
C VAL A 102 -7.14 10.67 11.36
N LYS A 103 -5.96 10.06 11.38
CA LYS A 103 -5.16 10.04 12.61
C LYS A 103 -4.62 11.46 12.78
N ASP A 104 -4.72 12.02 13.97
CA ASP A 104 -4.22 13.38 14.27
C ASP A 104 -2.69 13.53 14.07
N ASP A 105 -1.96 12.45 13.78
CA ASP A 105 -0.55 12.48 13.34
C ASP A 105 -0.37 12.92 11.86
N ASP A 106 -1.47 13.13 11.10
CA ASP A 106 -1.48 13.51 9.69
C ASP A 106 -1.54 15.04 9.45
N GLU A 107 -1.25 15.90 10.45
CA GLU A 107 -1.01 17.35 10.21
C GLU A 107 0.14 17.57 9.20
N GLU A 108 1.06 16.62 9.06
CA GLU A 108 2.11 16.65 8.03
C GLU A 108 1.60 16.37 6.60
N ILE A 109 0.47 15.71 6.42
CA ILE A 109 -0.03 15.30 5.09
C ILE A 109 -0.74 16.47 4.40
N ASP A 110 -1.55 17.24 5.13
CA ASP A 110 -2.22 18.43 4.58
C ASP A 110 -1.18 19.50 4.17
N GLU A 111 -0.10 19.63 4.94
CA GLU A 111 1.03 20.51 4.63
C GLU A 111 1.81 20.03 3.38
N LYS A 112 2.00 18.71 3.21
CA LYS A 112 2.72 18.12 2.05
C LYS A 112 1.90 18.14 0.76
N LEU A 113 0.57 17.98 0.80
CA LEU A 113 -0.29 18.18 -0.38
C LEU A 113 -0.26 19.64 -0.85
N ALA A 114 -0.26 20.60 0.09
CA ALA A 114 -0.17 22.03 -0.22
C ALA A 114 1.21 22.45 -0.81
N ILE A 115 2.30 21.76 -0.46
CA ILE A 115 3.62 21.99 -1.04
C ILE A 115 3.68 21.51 -2.50
N ASN A 116 3.10 20.34 -2.80
CA ASN A 116 3.15 19.75 -4.14
C ASN A 116 2.30 20.54 -5.16
N GLU A 117 1.21 21.17 -4.71
CA GLU A 117 0.40 22.09 -5.53
C GLU A 117 1.21 23.34 -5.94
N LYS A 118 2.06 23.86 -5.03
CA LYS A 118 2.94 25.02 -5.28
C LYS A 118 4.12 24.68 -6.20
N GLU A 119 4.73 23.50 -6.05
CA GLU A 119 5.82 23.06 -6.95
C GLU A 119 5.31 22.80 -8.38
N THR A 120 4.12 22.22 -8.54
CA THR A 120 3.50 21.98 -9.85
C THR A 120 3.11 23.30 -10.57
N LEU A 121 2.82 24.36 -9.81
CA LEU A 121 2.58 25.71 -10.33
C LEU A 121 3.89 26.48 -10.63
N ALA A 122 4.99 26.20 -9.93
CA ALA A 122 6.29 26.83 -10.18
C ALA A 122 6.94 26.35 -11.50
N LEU A 123 6.83 25.06 -11.84
CA LEU A 123 7.35 24.49 -13.09
C LEU A 123 6.64 24.96 -14.37
N LYS A 124 5.43 25.54 -14.25
CA LYS A 124 4.69 26.11 -15.40
C LYS A 124 5.02 27.59 -15.65
N ASN A 125 5.79 28.23 -14.78
CA ASN A 125 6.04 29.68 -14.80
C ASN A 125 7.51 30.06 -15.02
N GLU A 126 8.33 29.21 -15.64
CA GLU A 126 9.60 29.67 -16.23
C GLU A 126 9.39 30.04 -17.71
N PRO A 127 9.54 31.33 -18.09
CA PRO A 127 9.58 31.72 -19.48
C PRO A 127 10.85 31.16 -20.13
N SER A 128 10.68 30.47 -21.26
CA SER A 128 11.78 30.09 -22.14
C SER A 128 12.42 31.35 -22.75
N ASP A 129 13.42 31.91 -22.08
CA ASP A 129 14.16 33.06 -22.60
C ASP A 129 15.40 32.63 -23.40
N ALA A 130 15.46 33.17 -24.61
CA ALA A 130 16.62 33.41 -25.46
C ALA A 130 17.58 32.26 -25.86
N LYS A 131 17.47 31.87 -27.14
CA LYS A 131 18.66 31.57 -27.95
C LYS A 131 18.55 32.25 -29.33
N LYS A 132 19.13 33.45 -29.43
CA LYS A 132 19.78 33.95 -30.65
C LYS A 132 21.13 34.52 -30.26
#